data_AF-A0A4Q0VFF6-F1
#
_entry.id   AF-A0A4Q0VFF6-F1
#
_cell.length_a   1.000
_cell.length_b   1.000
_cell.length_c   1.000
_cell.angle_alpha   90.00
_cell.angle_beta   90.00
_cell.angle_gamma   90.00
#
_symmetry.space_group_name_H-M   'P 1'
#
loop_
_entity.id
_entity.type
_entity.pdbx_description
1 polymer ?
#
loop_
_entity_poly.entity_id
_entity_poly.type
_entity_poly.pdbx_seq_one_letter_code
_entity_poly.pdbx_strand_id
1 'polypeptide(L)'
;MTPTNDQLAMQVLTTAGQAKQTLFQAIQTYHQTGVLELQAGHDQLVTAHRLQNQLTARLADRQASPNVLGCHVLDTLMAVESNYDLVQALLSK
;
A
#
# COMPACT_ATOMS: atom_id res chain seq x y z
N MET A 1 -20.86 12.52 0.96
CA MET A 1 -20.05 13.24 -0.06
C MET A 1 -19.11 12.24 -0.72
N THR A 2 -18.98 12.24 -2.04
CA THR A 2 -18.02 11.38 -2.77
C THR A 2 -16.62 11.99 -2.66
N PRO A 3 -15.56 11.23 -2.28
CA PRO A 3 -14.21 11.79 -2.12
C PRO A 3 -13.69 12.38 -3.44
N THR A 4 -12.76 13.33 -3.40
CA THR A 4 -12.02 13.82 -4.58
C THR A 4 -10.94 12.82 -5.02
N ASN A 5 -10.35 13.03 -6.20
CA ASN A 5 -9.21 12.21 -6.64
C ASN A 5 -8.02 12.36 -5.68
N ASP A 6 -7.75 13.59 -5.21
CA ASP A 6 -6.69 13.83 -4.23
C ASP A 6 -6.99 13.18 -2.88
N GLN A 7 -8.26 13.19 -2.44
CA GLN A 7 -8.65 12.48 -1.21
C GLN A 7 -8.50 10.97 -1.34
N LEU A 8 -8.85 10.38 -2.49
CA LEU A 8 -8.61 8.96 -2.77
C LEU A 8 -7.10 8.66 -2.82
N ALA A 9 -6.31 9.50 -3.49
CA ALA A 9 -4.85 9.35 -3.54
C ALA A 9 -4.24 9.42 -2.13
N MET A 10 -4.65 10.38 -1.30
CA MET A 10 -4.20 10.47 0.10
C MET A 10 -4.62 9.26 0.94
N GLN A 11 -5.80 8.68 0.69
CA GLN A 11 -6.21 7.45 1.36
C GLN A 11 -5.31 6.28 0.96
N VAL A 12 -5.04 6.09 -0.34
CA VAL A 12 -4.08 5.08 -0.81
C VAL A 12 -2.72 5.29 -0.14
N LEU A 13 -2.20 6.52 -0.14
CA LEU A 13 -0.91 6.85 0.46
C LEU A 13 -0.84 6.50 1.95
N THR A 14 -1.90 6.85 2.68
CA THR A 14 -1.97 6.63 4.12
C THR A 14 -2.03 5.14 4.43
N THR A 15 -2.85 4.39 3.69
CA THR A 15 -2.96 2.93 3.87
C THR A 15 -1.68 2.20 3.46
N ALA A 16 -1.02 2.61 2.37
CA ALA A 16 0.29 2.08 1.97
C ALA A 16 1.38 2.42 3.00
N GLY A 17 1.35 3.62 3.58
CA GLY A 17 2.24 4.02 4.68
C GLY A 17 2.05 3.17 5.93
N GLN A 18 0.81 2.84 6.28
CA GLN A 18 0.48 1.92 7.37
C GLN A 18 0.99 0.51 7.09
N ALA A 19 0.78 -0.03 5.88
CA ALA A 19 1.34 -1.31 5.45
C ALA A 19 2.86 -1.36 5.61
N LYS A 20 3.56 -0.30 5.18
CA LYS A 20 5.01 -0.18 5.34
C LYS A 20 5.44 -0.17 6.81
N GLN A 21 4.73 0.56 7.66
CA GLN A 21 5.02 0.60 9.09
C GLN A 21 4.82 -0.76 9.74
N THR A 22 3.70 -1.44 9.45
CA THR A 22 3.41 -2.78 9.96
C THR A 22 4.44 -3.80 9.46
N LEU A 23 4.91 -3.68 8.20
CA LEU A 23 5.99 -4.51 7.67
C LEU A 23 7.30 -4.32 8.46
N PHE A 24 7.69 -3.09 8.76
CA PHE A 24 8.88 -2.84 9.57
C PHE A 24 8.76 -3.36 11.00
N GLN A 25 7.57 -3.25 11.60
CA GLN A 25 7.30 -3.85 12.90
C GLN A 25 7.39 -5.38 12.85
N ALA A 26 6.86 -6.01 11.79
CA ALA A 26 6.96 -7.46 11.61
C ALA A 26 8.41 -7.93 11.47
N ILE A 27 9.25 -7.21 10.72
CA ILE A 27 10.69 -7.49 10.61
C ILE A 27 11.37 -7.37 11.99
N GLN A 28 11.07 -6.31 12.74
CA GLN A 28 11.64 -6.11 14.07
C GLN A 28 11.22 -7.22 15.05
N THR A 29 9.94 -7.59 15.06
CA THR A 29 9.41 -8.70 15.88
C THR A 29 10.02 -10.03 15.46
N TYR A 30 10.20 -10.29 14.16
CA TYR A 30 10.85 -11.49 13.67
C TYR A 30 12.29 -11.61 14.21
N HIS A 31 13.06 -10.52 14.23
CA HIS A 31 14.41 -10.54 14.81
C HIS A 31 14.44 -10.85 16.32
N GLN A 32 13.33 -10.63 17.03
CA GLN A 32 13.23 -10.90 18.48
C GLN A 32 12.66 -12.29 18.77
N THR A 33 11.69 -12.74 17.98
CA THR A 33 10.86 -13.92 18.28
C THR A 33 11.08 -15.08 17.31
N GLY A 34 11.68 -14.83 16.14
CA GLY A 34 11.78 -15.79 15.04
C GLY A 34 10.46 -16.01 14.28
N VAL A 35 9.37 -15.36 14.67
CA VAL A 35 8.05 -15.51 14.03
C VAL A 35 7.77 -14.30 13.16
N LEU A 36 7.45 -14.54 11.88
CA LEU A 36 7.12 -13.50 10.92
C LEU A 36 5.60 -13.38 10.78
N GLU A 37 5.03 -12.27 11.25
CA GLU A 37 3.60 -11.99 11.14
C GLU A 37 3.33 -10.91 10.09
N LEU A 38 2.93 -11.32 8.89
CA LEU A 38 2.67 -10.39 7.77
C LEU A 38 1.19 -10.10 7.51
N GLN A 39 0.27 -10.78 8.20
CA GLN A 39 -1.17 -10.72 7.87
C GLN A 39 -1.73 -9.30 7.94
N ALA A 40 -1.42 -8.56 9.01
CA ALA A 40 -1.92 -7.19 9.17
C ALA A 40 -1.41 -6.24 8.06
N GLY A 41 -0.14 -6.39 7.65
CA GLY A 41 0.43 -5.64 6.54
C GLY A 41 -0.20 -6.01 5.19
N HIS A 42 -0.52 -7.29 4.99
CA HIS A 42 -1.24 -7.78 3.81
C HIS A 42 -2.64 -7.17 3.69
N ASP A 43 -3.41 -7.18 4.77
CA ASP A 43 -4.78 -6.64 4.77
C ASP A 43 -4.80 -5.12 4.45
N GLN A 44 -3.77 -4.40 4.92
CA GLN A 44 -3.56 -2.99 4.58
C GLN A 44 -3.21 -2.82 3.10
N LEU A 45 -2.31 -3.64 2.54
CA LEU A 45 -2.00 -3.63 1.10
C LEU A 45 -3.24 -3.89 0.24
N VAL A 46 -4.03 -4.92 0.57
CA VAL A 46 -5.29 -5.22 -0.13
C VAL A 46 -6.24 -4.02 -0.08
N THR A 47 -6.32 -3.33 1.05
CA THR A 47 -7.13 -2.12 1.20
C THR A 47 -6.59 -0.97 0.34
N ALA A 48 -5.27 -0.78 0.30
CA ALA A 48 -4.63 0.25 -0.52
C ALA A 48 -4.86 -0.02 -2.02
N HIS A 49 -4.75 -1.27 -2.49
CA HIS A 49 -5.06 -1.64 -3.87
C HIS A 49 -6.54 -1.43 -4.22
N ARG A 50 -7.46 -1.69 -3.29
CA ARG A 50 -8.88 -1.39 -3.52
C ARG A 50 -9.11 0.10 -3.76
N LEU A 51 -8.48 0.96 -2.97
CA LEU A 51 -8.54 2.42 -3.14
C LEU A 51 -7.85 2.87 -4.43
N GLN A 52 -6.72 2.26 -4.78
CA GLN A 52 -6.00 2.50 -6.03
C GLN A 52 -6.86 2.14 -7.25
N ASN A 53 -7.53 0.99 -7.23
CA ASN A 53 -8.46 0.60 -8.29
C ASN A 53 -9.63 1.59 -8.43
N GLN A 54 -10.17 2.09 -7.33
CA GLN A 54 -11.21 3.13 -7.35
C GLN A 54 -10.70 4.44 -7.96
N LEU A 55 -9.47 4.86 -7.61
CA LEU A 55 -8.84 6.05 -8.19
C LEU A 55 -8.62 5.87 -9.70
N THR A 56 -8.04 4.74 -10.12
CA THR A 56 -7.74 4.45 -11.53
C THR A 56 -9.02 4.36 -12.37
N ALA A 57 -10.06 3.67 -11.89
CA ALA A 57 -11.35 3.60 -12.59
C ALA A 57 -11.95 5.00 -12.79
N ARG A 58 -11.92 5.83 -11.75
CA ARG A 58 -12.44 7.20 -11.82
C ARG A 58 -11.64 8.12 -12.73
N LEU A 59 -10.32 7.95 -12.78
CA LEU A 59 -9.46 8.68 -13.72
C LEU A 59 -9.81 8.28 -15.16
N ALA A 60 -9.99 6.97 -15.41
CA ALA A 60 -10.40 6.45 -16.72
C ALA A 60 -11.78 6.97 -17.15
N ASP A 61 -12.79 6.91 -16.26
CA ASP A 61 -14.15 7.42 -16.53
C ASP A 61 -14.15 8.90 -16.90
N ARG A 62 -13.23 9.68 -16.31
CA ARG A 62 -13.09 11.11 -16.56
C ARG A 62 -12.10 11.46 -17.67
N GLN A 63 -11.50 10.45 -18.30
CA GLN A 63 -10.41 10.61 -19.28
C GLN A 63 -9.29 11.53 -18.75
N ALA A 64 -9.04 11.47 -17.45
CA ALA A 64 -8.04 12.27 -16.76
C ALA A 64 -6.78 11.46 -16.51
N SER A 65 -5.63 12.10 -16.63
CA SER A 65 -4.36 11.53 -16.19
C SER A 65 -4.16 11.77 -14.69
N PRO A 66 -3.42 10.90 -13.98
CA PRO A 66 -3.02 11.18 -12.61
C PRO A 66 -2.17 12.47 -12.57
N ASN A 67 -2.39 13.29 -11.55
CA ASN A 67 -1.51 14.41 -11.22
C ASN A 67 -0.25 13.91 -10.49
N VAL A 68 0.67 14.81 -10.14
CA VAL A 68 1.91 14.46 -9.43
C VAL A 68 1.65 13.64 -8.16
N LEU A 69 0.62 14.01 -7.38
CA LEU A 69 0.22 13.26 -6.20
C LEU A 69 -0.25 11.85 -6.58
N GLY A 70 -1.10 11.72 -7.60
CA GLY A 70 -1.56 10.45 -8.13
C GLY A 70 -0.39 9.53 -8.52
N CYS A 71 0.58 10.04 -9.28
CA CYS A 71 1.77 9.25 -9.65
C CYS A 71 2.56 8.82 -8.41
N HIS A 72 2.88 9.75 -7.50
CA HIS A 72 3.65 9.46 -6.29
C HIS A 72 3.00 8.38 -5.43
N VAL A 73 1.69 8.40 -5.33
CA VAL A 73 0.92 7.43 -4.53
C VAL A 73 0.96 6.04 -5.15
N LEU A 74 0.84 5.93 -6.48
CA LEU A 74 0.97 4.66 -7.20
C LEU A 74 2.39 4.09 -7.07
N ASP A 75 3.41 4.93 -7.23
CA ASP A 75 4.82 4.54 -7.06
C ASP A 75 5.09 4.05 -5.63
N THR A 76 4.54 4.76 -4.64
CA THR A 76 4.69 4.38 -3.23
C THR A 76 4.02 3.04 -2.94
N LEU A 77 2.80 2.81 -3.43
CA LEU A 77 2.11 1.54 -3.24
C LEU A 77 2.91 0.38 -3.85
N MET A 78 3.37 0.52 -5.09
CA MET A 78 4.21 -0.47 -5.77
C MET A 78 5.50 -0.77 -4.98
N ALA A 79 6.16 0.26 -4.44
CA ALA A 79 7.36 0.07 -3.65
C ALA A 79 7.09 -0.67 -2.33
N VAL A 80 5.95 -0.41 -1.67
CA VAL A 80 5.57 -1.12 -0.43
C VAL A 80 5.21 -2.57 -0.72
N GLU A 81 4.48 -2.83 -1.80
CA GLU A 81 4.16 -4.20 -2.26
C GLU A 81 5.44 -4.99 -2.56
N SER A 82 6.37 -4.41 -3.33
CA SER A 82 7.66 -5.06 -3.60
C SER A 82 8.48 -5.35 -2.34
N ASN A 83 8.46 -4.46 -1.35
CA ASN A 83 9.12 -4.71 -0.06
C ASN A 83 8.44 -5.85 0.71
N TYR A 84 7.10 -5.91 0.68
CA TYR A 84 6.35 -6.98 1.32
C TYR A 84 6.72 -8.34 0.72
N ASP A 85 6.71 -8.46 -0.60
CA ASP A 85 7.05 -9.69 -1.31
C ASP A 85 8.48 -10.14 -1.00
N LEU A 86 9.42 -9.19 -0.96
CA LEU A 86 10.81 -9.46 -0.62
C LEU A 86 10.96 -9.98 0.81
N VAL A 87 10.28 -9.37 1.77
CA VAL A 87 10.31 -9.81 3.18
C VAL A 87 9.69 -11.20 3.32
N GLN A 88 8.57 -11.44 2.65
CA GLN A 88 7.93 -12.75 2.63
C GLN A 88 8.89 -13.81 2.07
N ALA A 89 9.53 -13.55 0.93
CA ALA A 89 10.46 -14.48 0.32
C ALA A 89 11.71 -14.77 1.19
N LEU A 90 12.20 -13.76 1.93
CA LEU A 90 13.44 -13.90 2.70
C LEU A 90 13.23 -14.50 4.10
N LEU A 91 12.09 -14.24 4.73
CA LEU A 91 11.89 -14.51 6.17
C LEU A 91 10.81 -15.57 6.49
N SER A 92 10.00 -16.00 5.52
CA SER A 92 8.88 -16.96 5.77
C SER A 92 9.31 -18.43 5.82
N LYS A 93 10.41 -18.74 6.52
CA LYS A 93 10.94 -20.11 6.63
C LYS A 93 10.14 -20.98 7.59
#